data_AF-Q065G1-F1
#
_entry.id   AF-Q065G1-F1
#
_cell.length_a   1.000
_cell.length_b   1.000
_cell.length_c   1.000
_cell.angle_alpha   90.00
_cell.angle_beta   90.00
_cell.angle_gamma   90.00
#
_symmetry.space_group_name_H-M   'P 1'
#
loop_
_entity.id
_entity.type
_entity.pdbx_description
1 polymer ?
#
loop_
_entity_poly.entity_id
_entity_poly.type
_entity_poly.pdbx_seq_one_letter_code
_entity_poly.pdbx_strand_id
1 'polypeptide(L)' 'MSAVELSSIKWEENGEMSAQDALNLACQLTKTEEHDLASSQLKLETTSSDPS' A
#
# COMPACT_ATOMS: atom_id res chain seq x y z
N MET A 1 -3.87 -4.72 0.91
CA MET A 1 -4.19 -5.16 2.29
C MET A 1 -5.51 -5.89 2.32
N SER A 2 -5.58 -6.96 3.10
CA SER A 2 -6.76 -7.79 3.30
C SER A 2 -7.49 -7.43 4.60
N ALA A 3 -8.78 -7.82 4.68
CA ALA A 3 -9.58 -7.64 5.89
C ALA A 3 -9.00 -8.39 7.10
N VAL A 4 -8.32 -9.52 6.87
CA VAL A 4 -7.68 -10.34 7.91
C VAL A 4 -6.52 -9.58 8.56
N GLU A 5 -5.70 -8.91 7.75
CA GLU A 5 -4.57 -8.10 8.25
C GLU A 5 -5.06 -6.91 9.08
N LEU A 6 -6.13 -6.24 8.65
CA LEU A 6 -6.73 -5.13 9.39
C LEU A 6 -7.36 -5.59 10.73
N SER A 7 -7.96 -6.77 10.78
CA SER A 7 -8.55 -7.31 12.01
C SER A 7 -7.52 -7.73 13.07
N SER A 8 -6.25 -7.87 12.67
CA SER A 8 -5.15 -8.26 13.57
C SER A 8 -4.47 -7.07 14.24
N ILE A 9 -4.86 -5.84 13.88
CA ILE A 9 -4.33 -4.61 14.47
C ILE A 9 -4.68 -4.56 15.95
N LYS A 10 -3.69 -4.30 16.79
CA LYS A 10 -3.92 -4.09 18.22
C LYS A 10 -4.20 -2.63 18.50
N TRP A 11 -5.34 -2.42 19.15
CA TRP A 11 -5.75 -1.14 19.68
C TRP A 11 -5.44 -1.09 21.17
N GLU A 12 -4.82 -0.01 21.60
CA GLU A 12 -4.57 0.28 23.00
C GLU A 12 -5.85 0.77 23.67
N GLU A 13 -5.87 0.79 25.01
CA GLU A 13 -7.06 1.15 25.80
C GLU A 13 -7.57 2.58 25.52
N ASN A 14 -6.67 3.46 25.08
CA ASN A 14 -7.00 4.83 24.68
C ASN A 14 -7.61 4.93 23.26
N GLY A 15 -7.78 3.80 22.57
CA GLY A 15 -8.26 3.75 21.19
C GLY A 15 -7.21 4.15 20.15
N GLU A 16 -5.95 4.30 20.54
CA GLU A 16 -4.84 4.48 19.61
C GLU A 16 -4.34 3.12 19.12
N MET A 17 -3.72 3.14 17.95
CA MET A 17 -3.09 1.97 17.38
C MET A 17 -1.69 1.80 17.98
N SER A 18 -1.25 0.55 18.20
CA SER A 18 0.09 0.32 18.71
C SER A 18 1.15 0.93 17.76
N ALA A 19 2.26 1.45 18.31
CA ALA A 19 3.31 2.07 17.50
C ALA A 19 3.89 1.09 16.45
N GLN A 20 3.94 -0.20 16.79
CA GLN A 20 4.40 -1.25 15.90
C GLN A 20 3.42 -1.50 14.75
N ASP A 21 2.12 -1.55 15.04
CA ASP A 21 1.10 -1.73 14.01
C ASP A 21 1.00 -0.48 13.13
N ALA A 22 1.19 0.72 13.69
CA ALA A 22 1.26 1.97 12.94
C ALA A 22 2.42 1.98 11.94
N LEU A 23 3.61 1.55 12.38
CA LEU A 23 4.75 1.43 11.49
C LEU A 23 4.53 0.37 10.41
N ASN A 24 4.00 -0.80 10.78
CA ASN A 24 3.70 -1.87 9.83
C ASN A 24 2.70 -1.41 8.76
N LEU A 25 1.64 -0.71 9.18
CA LEU A 25 0.64 -0.15 8.29
C LEU A 25 1.26 0.87 7.33
N ALA A 26 2.06 1.81 7.85
CA ALA A 26 2.75 2.80 7.04
C ALA A 26 3.66 2.15 5.99
N CYS A 27 4.47 1.16 6.37
CA CYS A 27 5.35 0.45 5.43
C CYS A 27 4.56 -0.29 4.33
N GLN A 28 3.41 -0.88 4.65
CA GLN A 28 2.58 -1.56 3.64
C GLN A 28 1.93 -0.57 2.67
N LEU A 29 1.46 0.58 3.16
CA LEU A 29 0.89 1.63 2.33
C LEU A 29 1.95 2.21 1.38
N THR A 30 3.16 2.50 1.87
CA THR A 30 4.26 2.98 1.02
C THR A 30 4.62 1.98 -0.08
N LYS A 31 4.70 0.68 0.24
CA LYS A 31 4.94 -0.36 -0.76
C LYS A 31 3.84 -0.44 -1.83
N THR A 32 2.60 -0.18 -1.43
CA THR A 32 1.46 -0.17 -2.36
C THR A 32 1.55 1.03 -3.29
N GLU A 33 1.90 2.20 -2.78
CA GLU A 33 2.09 3.41 -3.59
C GLU A 33 3.24 3.25 -4.61
N GLU A 34 4.37 2.66 -4.21
CA GLU A 34 5.48 2.37 -5.12
C GLU A 34 5.07 1.41 -6.24
N HIS A 35 4.30 0.37 -5.91
CA HIS A 35 3.79 -0.59 -6.88
C HIS A 35 2.81 0.05 -7.88
N ASP A 36 1.90 0.90 -7.40
CA ASP A 36 0.90 1.57 -8.24
C ASP A 36 1.55 2.62 -9.15
N LEU A 37 2.57 3.32 -8.67
CA LEU A 37 3.38 4.24 -9.48
C LEU A 37 4.14 3.49 -10.57
N ALA A 38 4.81 2.39 -10.22
CA ALA A 38 5.55 1.55 -11.18
C ALA A 38 4.60 0.93 -12.23
N SER A 39 3.43 0.47 -11.80
CA SER A 39 2.40 -0.07 -12.70
C SER A 39 1.85 0.99 -13.65
N SER A 40 1.64 2.21 -13.16
CA SER A 40 1.19 3.34 -13.98
C SER A 40 2.22 3.75 -15.02
N GLN A 41 3.51 3.77 -14.65
CA GLN A 41 4.60 4.04 -15.59
C GLN A 41 4.73 2.95 -16.65
N LEU A 42 4.70 1.67 -16.25
CA LEU A 42 4.75 0.54 -17.17
C LEU A 42 3.59 0.57 -18.18
N LYS A 43 2.37 0.91 -17.72
CA LYS A 43 1.20 1.01 -18.59
C LYS A 43 1.38 2.13 -19.63
N LEU A 44 1.94 3.28 -19.26
CA LEU A 44 2.18 4.39 -20.19
C LEU A 44 3.16 4.02 -21.31
N GLU A 45 4.26 3.33 -21.00
CA GLU A 45 5.25 2.90 -22.01
C GLU A 45 4.70 1.88 -23.01
N THR A 46 3.76 1.04 -22.59
CA THR A 46 3.10 0.08 -23.50
C THR A 46 2.13 0.76 -24.47
N THR A 47 1.54 1.90 -24.10
CA THR A 47 0.63 2.66 -25.00
C THR A 47 1.35 3.57 -25.99
N SER A 48 2.60 3.95 -25.73
CA SER A 48 3.40 4.80 -26.63
C SER A 48 4.12 4.02 -27.73
N SER A 49 3.93 2.69 -27.78
CA SER A 49 4.62 1.78 -28.70
C SER A 49 3.70 1.22 -29.79
N ASP A 50 2.69 2.00 -30.22
CA ASP A 50 1.90 1.69 -31.42
C ASP A 50 2.27 2.68 -32.54
N PRO A 51 3.25 2.36 -33.40
CA PRO A 51 3.52 3.13 -34.60
C PRO A 51 2.45 2.79 -35.65
N SER A 52 1.48 3.69 -35.84
CA SER A 52 0.63 3.73 -37.05
C SER A 52 1.34 4.45 -38.19
#